data_AF-A0A9P6KW08-F1
#
_entry.id   AF-A0A9P6KW08-F1
#
_cell.length_a   1.000
_cell.length_b   1.000
_cell.length_c   1.000
_cell.angle_alpha   90.00
_cell.angle_beta   90.00
_cell.angle_gamma   90.00
#
_symmetry.space_group_name_H-M   'P 1'
#
loop_
_entity.id
_entity.type
_entity.pdbx_description
1 polymer ?
#
loop_
_entity_poly.entity_id
_entity_poly.type
_entity_poly.pdbx_seq_one_letter_code
_entity_poly.pdbx_strand_id
1 'polypeptide(L)'
;MAATSKLISFPAELVLEVIERLPFGDGSTVSNLARTHSRLQTILSSYERSLVNSFARKELRHAAVDFPTKLQGFRWLQSCVKRYDCVDDLMAMLSSEENALPVRKHNMGLVNTGLLLLYQLQSFDSHTAKLAFLESLPKDPLTAMYLAVNHATLTARYHGEGIILQRTDGRFMDGNTVFLRSDVEFCFAEASLQLGPSFFHSSLLPTDPPATSLSAEATLLNFYHEYAIHDWLVDLVHEGDKSVAMPPVTQGPRKGTREKSLWTTLLERVATLMQCPLENVRGAIEEDAAPHNHGLAWLDLKGKEALMSGEDVVPRLVEA
;
A
#
# COMPACT_ATOMS: atom_id res chain seq x y z
N MET A 1 -39.33 -26.68 30.34
CA MET A 1 -38.86 -27.74 29.41
C MET A 1 -38.26 -27.06 28.19
N ALA A 2 -36.93 -27.00 28.10
CA ALA A 2 -36.27 -26.45 26.92
C ALA A 2 -36.37 -27.49 25.80
N ALA A 3 -37.09 -27.17 24.72
CA ALA A 3 -37.09 -27.99 23.52
C ALA A 3 -35.67 -27.96 22.95
N THR A 4 -34.87 -28.98 23.24
CA THR A 4 -33.57 -29.20 22.61
C THR A 4 -33.83 -29.41 21.13
N SER A 5 -33.47 -28.41 20.32
CA SER A 5 -33.62 -28.46 18.87
C SER A 5 -32.90 -29.71 18.34
N LYS A 6 -33.67 -30.67 17.80
CA LYS A 6 -33.17 -31.93 17.21
C LYS A 6 -32.16 -31.68 16.09
N LEU A 7 -32.14 -30.48 15.50
CA LEU A 7 -31.17 -30.09 14.47
C LEU A 7 -29.73 -30.16 15.00
N ILE A 8 -29.52 -29.90 16.29
CA ILE A 8 -28.19 -29.84 16.93
C ILE A 8 -27.62 -31.24 17.18
N SER A 9 -28.35 -32.33 16.92
CA SER A 9 -27.82 -33.71 17.04
C SER A 9 -27.42 -34.34 15.70
N PHE A 10 -27.77 -33.74 14.56
CA PHE A 10 -27.44 -34.30 13.25
C PHE A 10 -25.94 -34.13 12.90
N PRO A 11 -25.34 -35.00 12.08
CA PRO A 11 -24.03 -34.79 11.47
C PRO A 11 -23.90 -33.44 10.75
N ALA A 12 -22.68 -32.91 10.65
CA ALA A 12 -22.43 -31.58 10.08
C ALA A 12 -22.82 -31.51 8.59
N GLU A 13 -22.66 -32.61 7.87
CA GLU A 13 -22.95 -32.77 6.45
C GLU A 13 -24.46 -32.60 6.18
N LEU A 14 -25.31 -33.25 6.99
CA LEU A 14 -26.76 -33.13 6.87
C LEU A 14 -27.25 -31.73 7.25
N VAL A 15 -26.60 -31.10 8.23
CA VAL A 15 -26.90 -29.71 8.60
C VAL A 15 -26.56 -28.78 7.43
N LEU A 16 -25.42 -28.96 6.78
CA LEU A 16 -25.03 -28.16 5.60
C LEU A 16 -25.97 -28.41 4.41
N GLU A 17 -26.38 -29.66 4.16
CA GLU A 17 -27.34 -29.98 3.09
C GLU A 17 -28.69 -29.29 3.31
N VAL A 18 -29.16 -29.21 4.56
CA VAL A 18 -30.39 -28.47 4.90
C VAL A 18 -30.18 -26.96 4.67
N ILE A 19 -29.02 -26.43 5.07
CA ILE A 19 -28.69 -25.00 4.89
C ILE A 19 -28.59 -24.64 3.41
N GLU A 20 -28.03 -25.51 2.57
CA GLU A 20 -27.91 -25.31 1.12
C GLU A 20 -29.27 -25.13 0.43
N ARG A 21 -30.32 -25.75 0.98
CA ARG A 21 -31.69 -25.61 0.47
C ARG A 21 -32.39 -24.33 0.93
N LEU A 22 -31.78 -23.55 1.82
CA LEU A 22 -32.33 -22.26 2.24
C LEU A 22 -32.12 -21.23 1.12
N PRO A 23 -33.12 -20.36 0.86
CA PRO A 23 -32.93 -19.26 -0.08
C PRO A 23 -31.81 -18.35 0.43
N PHE A 24 -30.72 -18.25 -0.34
CA PHE A 24 -29.55 -17.49 0.09
C PHE A 24 -29.86 -15.99 0.24
N GLY A 25 -30.62 -15.40 -0.69
CA GLY A 25 -31.00 -13.98 -0.64
C GLY A 25 -29.77 -13.07 -0.47
N ASP A 26 -29.77 -12.27 0.58
CA ASP A 26 -28.68 -11.39 1.02
C ASP A 26 -27.74 -12.05 2.06
N GLY A 27 -27.90 -13.34 2.33
CA GLY A 27 -27.17 -14.09 3.35
C GLY A 27 -27.63 -13.82 4.79
N SER A 28 -28.67 -13.00 5.01
CA SER A 28 -29.19 -12.67 6.34
C SER A 28 -29.72 -13.91 7.08
N THR A 29 -30.40 -14.81 6.36
CA THR A 29 -30.97 -16.03 6.94
C THR A 29 -29.88 -16.97 7.48
N VAL A 30 -28.82 -17.18 6.70
CA VAL A 30 -27.67 -18.01 7.11
C VAL A 30 -26.90 -17.35 8.27
N SER A 31 -26.73 -16.02 8.21
CA SER A 31 -26.09 -15.24 9.29
C SER A 31 -26.88 -15.31 10.60
N ASN A 32 -28.21 -15.22 10.54
CA ASN A 32 -29.08 -15.37 11.70
C ASN A 32 -28.98 -16.80 12.26
N LEU A 33 -28.98 -17.81 11.40
CA LEU A 33 -28.82 -19.20 11.80
C LEU A 33 -27.51 -19.45 12.56
N ALA A 34 -26.40 -18.85 12.10
CA ALA A 34 -25.12 -18.90 12.80
C ALA A 34 -25.17 -18.30 14.21
N ARG A 35 -26.00 -17.27 14.44
CA ARG A 35 -26.17 -16.63 15.75
C ARG A 35 -27.06 -17.41 16.72
N THR A 36 -27.89 -18.33 16.23
CA THR A 36 -28.83 -19.08 17.08
C THR A 36 -28.15 -20.14 17.95
N HIS A 37 -27.05 -20.74 17.49
CA HIS A 37 -26.39 -21.82 18.23
C HIS A 37 -24.90 -21.95 17.87
N SER A 38 -24.04 -22.11 18.89
CA SER A 38 -22.58 -22.20 18.72
C SER A 38 -22.14 -23.32 17.78
N ARG A 39 -22.81 -24.50 17.83
CA ARG A 39 -22.56 -25.59 16.88
C ARG A 39 -22.77 -25.18 15.42
N LEU A 40 -23.85 -24.45 15.13
CA LEU A 40 -24.16 -23.99 13.77
C LEU A 40 -23.15 -22.95 13.30
N GLN A 41 -22.76 -22.04 14.19
CA GLN A 41 -21.67 -21.09 13.95
C GLN A 41 -20.37 -21.82 13.56
N THR A 42 -19.99 -22.85 14.30
CA THR A 42 -18.77 -23.62 14.05
C THR A 42 -18.84 -24.39 12.73
N ILE A 43 -19.96 -25.03 12.43
CA ILE A 43 -20.17 -25.77 11.16
C ILE A 43 -20.05 -24.80 9.98
N LEU A 44 -20.77 -23.68 10.02
CA LEU A 44 -20.78 -22.68 8.96
C LEU A 44 -19.40 -22.03 8.77
N SER A 45 -18.73 -21.64 9.87
CA SER A 45 -17.38 -21.05 9.80
C SER A 45 -16.35 -22.05 9.27
N SER A 46 -16.48 -23.33 9.60
CA SER A 46 -15.58 -24.38 9.09
C SER A 46 -15.83 -24.66 7.61
N TYR A 47 -17.09 -24.65 7.19
CA TYR A 47 -17.47 -24.81 5.79
C TYR A 47 -16.99 -23.63 4.94
N GLU A 48 -17.23 -22.39 5.39
CA GLU A 48 -16.70 -21.18 4.75
C GLU A 48 -15.18 -21.26 4.58
N ARG A 49 -14.45 -21.60 5.65
CA ARG A 49 -12.99 -21.73 5.59
C ARG A 49 -12.56 -22.82 4.61
N SER A 50 -13.26 -23.95 4.58
CA SER A 50 -12.97 -25.04 3.63
C SER A 50 -13.15 -24.60 2.17
N LEU A 51 -14.26 -23.90 1.87
CA LEU A 51 -14.52 -23.33 0.55
C LEU A 51 -13.47 -22.30 0.15
N VAL A 52 -13.18 -21.35 1.04
CA VAL A 52 -12.20 -20.29 0.81
C VAL A 52 -10.81 -20.88 0.59
N ASN A 53 -10.40 -21.87 1.38
CA ASN A 53 -9.12 -22.54 1.21
C ASN A 53 -9.06 -23.35 -0.10
N SER A 54 -10.15 -24.03 -0.47
CA SER A 54 -10.26 -24.76 -1.72
C SER A 54 -10.15 -23.81 -2.92
N PHE A 55 -10.85 -22.69 -2.88
CA PHE A 55 -10.81 -21.66 -3.90
C PHE A 55 -9.42 -21.01 -3.99
N ALA A 56 -8.86 -20.56 -2.86
CA ALA A 56 -7.55 -19.93 -2.82
C ALA A 56 -6.44 -20.86 -3.35
N ARG A 57 -6.46 -22.15 -3.01
CA ARG A 57 -5.49 -23.13 -3.54
C ARG A 57 -5.61 -23.35 -5.05
N LYS A 58 -6.79 -23.16 -5.64
CA LYS A 58 -7.02 -23.37 -7.07
C LYS A 58 -6.72 -22.11 -7.86
N GLU A 59 -7.37 -21.00 -7.50
CA GLU A 59 -7.42 -19.77 -8.29
C GLU A 59 -6.47 -18.68 -7.79
N LEU A 60 -6.19 -18.62 -6.48
CA LEU A 60 -5.41 -17.54 -5.86
C LEU A 60 -4.25 -18.09 -5.02
N ARG A 61 -3.39 -18.91 -5.65
CA ARG A 61 -2.35 -19.69 -4.96
C ARG A 61 -1.41 -18.83 -4.11
N HIS A 62 -1.20 -17.58 -4.50
CA HIS A 62 -0.28 -16.65 -3.85
C HIS A 62 -0.96 -15.77 -2.79
N ALA A 63 -2.29 -15.74 -2.70
CA ALA A 63 -3.00 -14.80 -1.81
C ALA A 63 -2.65 -14.96 -0.33
N ALA A 64 -2.34 -16.19 0.11
CA ALA A 64 -1.95 -16.42 1.50
C ALA A 64 -0.55 -15.86 1.83
N VAL A 65 0.34 -15.79 0.83
CA VAL A 65 1.67 -15.20 0.95
C VAL A 65 1.59 -13.68 0.79
N ASP A 66 0.84 -13.21 -0.20
CA ASP A 66 0.71 -11.78 -0.52
C ASP A 66 -0.12 -11.03 0.55
N PHE A 67 -1.11 -11.68 1.17
CA PHE A 67 -1.98 -11.09 2.19
C PHE A 67 -2.13 -12.01 3.42
N PRO A 68 -1.07 -12.13 4.24
CA PRO A 68 -1.05 -13.06 5.37
C PRO A 68 -2.13 -12.69 6.41
N THR A 69 -2.95 -13.67 6.79
CA THR A 69 -3.93 -13.52 7.87
C THR A 69 -4.22 -14.83 8.56
N LYS A 70 -4.62 -14.75 9.84
CA LYS A 70 -5.13 -15.89 10.62
C LYS A 70 -6.59 -16.22 10.28
N LEU A 71 -7.34 -15.28 9.70
CA LEU A 71 -8.78 -15.38 9.47
C LEU A 71 -9.10 -15.45 7.97
N GLN A 72 -8.90 -16.63 7.37
CA GLN A 72 -9.26 -16.89 5.98
C GLN A 72 -10.76 -17.24 5.87
N GLY A 73 -11.53 -16.26 5.42
CA GLY A 73 -12.98 -16.35 5.18
C GLY A 73 -13.38 -15.53 3.93
N PHE A 74 -14.67 -15.44 3.62
CA PHE A 74 -15.17 -14.72 2.45
C PHE A 74 -14.78 -13.24 2.46
N ARG A 75 -14.74 -12.61 3.65
CA ARG A 75 -14.28 -11.22 3.80
C ARG A 75 -12.80 -11.04 3.44
N TRP A 76 -11.96 -12.00 3.83
CA TRP A 76 -10.55 -11.99 3.43
C TRP A 76 -10.42 -12.18 1.93
N LEU A 77 -11.15 -13.13 1.33
CA LEU A 77 -11.13 -13.37 -0.10
C LEU A 77 -11.56 -12.13 -0.89
N GLN A 78 -12.66 -11.49 -0.50
CA GLN A 78 -13.12 -10.23 -1.08
C GLN A 78 -12.05 -9.12 -0.95
N SER A 79 -11.39 -9.03 0.20
CA SER A 79 -10.30 -8.07 0.38
C SER A 79 -9.10 -8.37 -0.49
N CYS A 80 -8.76 -9.65 -0.73
CA CYS A 80 -7.65 -10.02 -1.61
C CYS A 80 -7.94 -9.59 -3.05
N VAL A 81 -9.13 -9.92 -3.57
CA VAL A 81 -9.54 -9.54 -4.93
C VAL A 81 -9.46 -8.02 -5.10
N LYS A 82 -10.08 -7.25 -4.20
CA LYS A 82 -10.02 -5.78 -4.26
C LYS A 82 -8.60 -5.20 -4.23
N ARG A 83 -7.70 -5.82 -3.47
CA ARG A 83 -6.31 -5.38 -3.37
C ARG A 83 -5.52 -5.77 -4.62
N TYR A 84 -5.77 -6.93 -5.20
CA TYR A 84 -5.18 -7.31 -6.48
C TYR A 84 -5.66 -6.40 -7.60
N ASP A 85 -6.96 -6.12 -7.70
CA ASP A 85 -7.51 -5.19 -8.69
C ASP A 85 -6.81 -3.82 -8.59
N CYS A 86 -6.68 -3.29 -7.37
CA CYS A 86 -5.96 -2.04 -7.10
C CYS A 86 -4.48 -2.10 -7.53
N VAL A 87 -3.78 -3.20 -7.24
CA VAL A 87 -2.38 -3.39 -7.64
C VAL A 87 -2.24 -3.51 -9.15
N ASP A 88 -3.15 -4.21 -9.82
CA ASP A 88 -3.12 -4.39 -11.27
C ASP A 88 -3.39 -3.07 -11.99
N ASP A 89 -4.38 -2.30 -11.53
CA ASP A 89 -4.68 -0.95 -12.04
C ASP A 89 -3.48 -0.01 -11.85
N LEU A 90 -2.85 -0.04 -10.67
CA LEU A 90 -1.65 0.73 -10.40
C LEU A 90 -0.48 0.30 -11.29
N MET A 91 -0.20 -1.00 -11.40
CA MET A 91 0.88 -1.50 -12.23
C MET A 91 0.67 -1.18 -13.71
N ALA A 92 -0.58 -1.22 -14.20
CA ALA A 92 -0.91 -0.83 -15.57
C ALA A 92 -0.51 0.62 -15.84
N MET A 93 -0.78 1.54 -14.92
CA MET A 93 -0.43 2.96 -15.07
C MET A 93 1.06 3.24 -14.78
N LEU A 94 1.67 2.59 -13.78
CA LEU A 94 3.09 2.71 -13.49
C LEU A 94 4.00 2.15 -14.59
N SER A 95 3.54 1.14 -15.33
CA SER A 95 4.29 0.52 -16.44
C SER A 95 3.85 0.97 -17.84
N SER A 96 2.82 1.82 -17.93
CA SER A 96 2.33 2.35 -19.21
C SER A 96 3.43 3.08 -19.98
N GLU A 97 3.52 2.85 -21.29
CA GLU A 97 4.46 3.57 -22.17
C GLU A 97 4.13 5.08 -22.26
N GLU A 98 2.91 5.48 -21.90
CA GLU A 98 2.49 6.88 -21.80
C GLU A 98 2.98 7.54 -20.50
N ASN A 99 3.44 6.76 -19.53
CA ASN A 99 4.05 7.29 -18.32
C ASN A 99 5.38 7.97 -18.67
N ALA A 100 5.68 9.12 -18.04
CA ALA A 100 6.91 9.84 -18.29
C ALA A 100 8.14 9.07 -17.79
N LEU A 101 7.98 8.30 -16.70
CA LEU A 101 9.04 7.49 -16.09
C LEU A 101 8.50 6.09 -15.76
N PRO A 102 8.24 5.26 -16.79
CA PRO A 102 7.61 3.97 -16.60
C PRO A 102 8.52 2.99 -15.86
N VAL A 103 7.91 2.10 -15.08
CA VAL A 103 8.60 0.95 -14.50
C VAL A 103 9.12 0.07 -15.63
N ARG A 104 10.44 -0.16 -15.64
CA ARG A 104 11.08 -1.03 -16.64
C ARG A 104 10.61 -2.48 -16.46
N LYS A 105 10.49 -3.21 -17.56
CA LYS A 105 9.98 -4.61 -17.59
C LYS A 105 10.69 -5.52 -16.59
N HIS A 106 12.02 -5.40 -16.48
CA HIS A 106 12.81 -6.22 -15.54
C HIS A 106 12.55 -5.89 -14.06
N ASN A 107 12.02 -4.71 -13.75
CA ASN A 107 11.69 -4.28 -12.38
C ASN A 107 10.20 -4.43 -12.04
N MET A 108 9.34 -4.86 -12.98
CA MET A 108 7.90 -4.95 -12.74
C MET A 108 7.55 -5.88 -11.56
N GLY A 109 8.18 -7.06 -11.49
CA GLY A 109 7.95 -8.00 -10.38
C GLY A 109 8.39 -7.43 -9.03
N LEU A 110 9.49 -6.67 -9.01
CA LEU A 110 10.01 -6.02 -7.82
C LEU A 110 9.09 -4.90 -7.33
N VAL A 111 8.65 -4.01 -8.22
CA VAL A 111 7.72 -2.92 -7.90
C VAL A 111 6.36 -3.47 -7.46
N ASN A 112 5.84 -4.49 -8.15
CA ASN A 112 4.60 -5.17 -7.76
C ASN A 112 4.70 -5.74 -6.34
N THR A 113 5.83 -6.39 -6.01
CA THR A 113 6.08 -6.89 -4.65
C THR A 113 6.18 -5.75 -3.63
N GLY A 114 6.78 -4.61 -4.01
CA GLY A 114 6.78 -3.40 -3.20
C GLY A 114 5.37 -2.92 -2.84
N LEU A 115 4.42 -2.93 -3.79
CA LEU A 115 3.01 -2.60 -3.52
C LEU A 115 2.36 -3.57 -2.52
N LEU A 116 2.67 -4.88 -2.62
CA LEU A 116 2.17 -5.88 -1.67
C LEU A 116 2.74 -5.68 -0.26
N LEU A 117 4.04 -5.37 -0.15
CA LEU A 117 4.69 -5.02 1.12
C LEU A 117 4.09 -3.75 1.75
N LEU A 118 3.67 -2.78 0.93
CA LEU A 118 2.96 -1.60 1.43
C LEU A 118 1.58 -1.95 2.00
N TYR A 119 0.86 -2.92 1.42
CA TYR A 119 -0.37 -3.45 2.04
C TYR A 119 -0.10 -4.17 3.36
N GLN A 120 1.04 -4.86 3.48
CA GLN A 120 1.45 -5.48 4.73
C GLN A 120 1.78 -4.41 5.78
N LEU A 121 2.54 -3.37 5.43
CA LEU A 121 2.81 -2.22 6.30
C LEU A 121 1.51 -1.53 6.75
N GLN A 122 0.56 -1.34 5.84
CA GLN A 122 -0.75 -0.74 6.14
C GLN A 122 -1.56 -1.59 7.14
N SER A 123 -1.35 -2.91 7.18
CA SER A 123 -2.11 -3.80 8.06
C SER A 123 -1.79 -3.63 9.55
N PHE A 124 -0.71 -2.92 9.89
CA PHE A 124 -0.36 -2.58 11.26
C PHE A 124 -1.16 -1.35 11.74
N ASP A 125 -1.90 -1.50 12.82
CA ASP A 125 -2.74 -0.41 13.36
C ASP A 125 -1.93 0.71 14.00
N SER A 126 -0.80 0.40 14.65
CA SER A 126 0.01 1.39 15.36
C SER A 126 1.19 1.89 14.54
N HIS A 127 1.46 3.20 14.61
CA HIS A 127 2.62 3.83 13.98
C HIS A 127 3.95 3.20 14.44
N THR A 128 4.03 2.86 15.73
CA THR A 128 5.20 2.18 16.31
C THR A 128 5.44 0.79 15.72
N ALA A 129 4.39 0.03 15.42
CA ALA A 129 4.52 -1.29 14.80
C ALA A 129 4.98 -1.17 13.34
N LYS A 130 4.53 -0.15 12.62
CA LYS A 130 5.02 0.17 11.27
C LYS A 130 6.51 0.51 11.25
N LEU A 131 6.96 1.36 12.18
CA LEU A 131 8.39 1.68 12.35
C LEU A 131 9.20 0.42 12.66
N ALA A 132 8.77 -0.38 13.64
CA ALA A 132 9.46 -1.62 14.01
C ALA A 132 9.52 -2.62 12.85
N PHE A 133 8.46 -2.70 12.03
CA PHE A 133 8.45 -3.53 10.83
C PHE A 133 9.51 -3.04 9.83
N LEU A 134 9.54 -1.75 9.48
CA LEU A 134 10.54 -1.19 8.56
C LEU A 134 11.98 -1.41 9.07
N GLU A 135 12.21 -1.20 10.36
CA GLU A 135 13.54 -1.40 10.97
C GLU A 135 13.96 -2.88 10.98
N SER A 136 13.00 -3.80 11.02
CA SER A 136 13.28 -5.25 11.00
C SER A 136 13.63 -5.79 9.61
N LEU A 137 13.17 -5.13 8.54
CA LEU A 137 13.36 -5.62 7.19
C LEU A 137 14.83 -5.55 6.74
N PRO A 138 15.25 -6.50 5.88
CA PRO A 138 16.54 -6.47 5.20
C PRO A 138 16.47 -5.59 3.93
N LYS A 139 17.53 -5.62 3.11
CA LYS A 139 17.76 -4.60 2.07
C LYS A 139 16.76 -4.71 0.92
N ASP A 140 16.48 -5.91 0.45
CA ASP A 140 15.74 -6.12 -0.78
C ASP A 140 14.23 -5.79 -0.64
N PRO A 141 13.53 -6.17 0.45
CA PRO A 141 12.15 -5.74 0.68
C PRO A 141 12.03 -4.22 0.78
N LEU A 142 12.97 -3.55 1.47
CA LEU A 142 12.99 -2.09 1.59
C LEU A 142 13.25 -1.42 0.22
N THR A 143 14.11 -2.02 -0.60
CA THR A 143 14.35 -1.60 -1.98
C THR A 143 13.09 -1.71 -2.83
N ALA A 144 12.35 -2.83 -2.71
CA ALA A 144 11.08 -3.01 -3.40
C ALA A 144 10.04 -1.95 -2.99
N MET A 145 9.89 -1.69 -1.68
CA MET A 145 9.00 -0.65 -1.15
C MET A 145 9.42 0.75 -1.63
N TYR A 146 10.72 1.07 -1.58
CA TYR A 146 11.26 2.33 -2.09
C TYR A 146 10.91 2.54 -3.56
N LEU A 147 11.18 1.54 -4.41
CA LEU A 147 10.92 1.67 -5.85
C LEU A 147 9.43 1.83 -6.15
N ALA A 148 8.55 1.13 -5.42
CA ALA A 148 7.11 1.31 -5.57
C ALA A 148 6.66 2.74 -5.21
N VAL A 149 7.11 3.27 -4.07
CA VAL A 149 6.81 4.65 -3.68
C VAL A 149 7.43 5.65 -4.65
N ASN A 150 8.68 5.46 -5.05
CA ASN A 150 9.40 6.37 -5.95
C ASN A 150 8.71 6.45 -7.32
N HIS A 151 8.39 5.31 -7.93
CA HIS A 151 7.67 5.31 -9.21
C HIS A 151 6.26 5.90 -9.09
N ALA A 152 5.55 5.67 -7.98
CA ALA A 152 4.26 6.31 -7.73
C ALA A 152 4.39 7.83 -7.58
N THR A 153 5.35 8.32 -6.81
CA THR A 153 5.64 9.76 -6.64
C THR A 153 6.01 10.41 -7.97
N LEU A 154 6.88 9.77 -8.75
CA LEU A 154 7.27 10.26 -10.07
C LEU A 154 6.09 10.28 -11.04
N THR A 155 5.22 9.28 -10.98
CA THR A 155 4.02 9.25 -11.83
C THR A 155 3.04 10.34 -11.40
N ALA A 156 2.80 10.52 -10.10
CA ALA A 156 1.92 11.58 -9.57
C ALA A 156 2.41 12.97 -9.97
N ARG A 157 3.73 13.16 -9.94
CA ARG A 157 4.40 14.39 -10.37
C ARG A 157 4.11 14.76 -11.82
N TYR A 158 4.01 13.80 -12.73
CA TYR A 158 3.86 14.10 -14.17
C TYR A 158 2.44 13.93 -14.69
N HIS A 159 1.65 13.06 -14.05
CA HIS A 159 0.34 12.59 -14.50
C HIS A 159 -0.76 12.67 -13.44
N GLY A 160 -0.41 12.95 -12.18
CA GLY A 160 -1.39 13.12 -11.11
C GLY A 160 -2.15 14.44 -11.20
N GLU A 161 -2.88 14.76 -10.14
CA GLU A 161 -3.65 15.99 -10.00
C GLU A 161 -3.25 16.74 -8.72
N GLY A 162 -3.65 18.01 -8.61
CA GLY A 162 -3.42 18.81 -7.41
C GLY A 162 -1.98 19.30 -7.25
N ILE A 163 -1.55 19.56 -6.02
CA ILE A 163 -0.28 20.23 -5.70
C ILE A 163 0.97 19.40 -6.05
N ILE A 164 0.83 18.09 -6.19
CA ILE A 164 1.97 17.23 -6.58
C ILE A 164 2.30 17.33 -8.07
N LEU A 165 1.35 17.75 -8.91
CA LEU A 165 1.52 17.81 -10.36
C LEU A 165 2.47 18.94 -10.75
N GLN A 166 3.64 18.62 -11.30
CA GLN A 166 4.66 19.60 -11.69
C GLN A 166 4.15 20.72 -12.62
N ARG A 167 3.10 20.47 -13.42
CA ARG A 167 2.52 21.51 -14.29
C ARG A 167 1.91 22.69 -13.51
N THR A 168 1.58 22.52 -12.23
CA THR A 168 1.08 23.62 -11.38
C THR A 168 2.14 24.68 -11.12
N ASP A 169 3.43 24.33 -11.23
CA ASP A 169 4.57 25.17 -10.86
C ASP A 169 5.09 26.05 -12.02
N GLY A 170 4.48 25.96 -13.20
CA GLY A 170 4.87 26.73 -14.38
C GLY A 170 6.12 26.20 -15.11
N ARG A 171 6.70 27.02 -16.01
CA ARG A 171 7.86 26.63 -16.86
C ARG A 171 9.22 26.70 -16.16
N PHE A 172 9.32 27.47 -15.08
CA PHE A 172 10.56 27.68 -14.34
C PHE A 172 10.26 27.54 -12.85
N MET A 173 11.03 26.71 -12.14
CA MET A 173 10.97 26.62 -10.69
C MET A 173 12.04 27.54 -10.10
N ASP A 174 11.62 28.49 -9.27
CA ASP A 174 12.55 29.22 -8.40
C ASP A 174 12.97 28.34 -7.21
N GLY A 175 13.90 28.82 -6.37
CA GLY A 175 14.36 28.06 -5.20
C GLY A 175 13.22 27.67 -4.25
N ASN A 176 12.26 28.56 -4.03
CA ASN A 176 11.11 28.32 -3.15
C ASN A 176 10.20 27.21 -3.67
N THR A 177 9.96 27.19 -4.99
CA THR A 177 9.18 26.15 -5.66
C THR A 177 9.87 24.79 -5.57
N VAL A 178 11.21 24.74 -5.67
CA VAL A 178 11.97 23.50 -5.48
C VAL A 178 11.84 22.96 -4.04
N PHE A 179 11.90 23.83 -3.03
CA PHE A 179 11.69 23.42 -1.63
C PHE A 179 10.28 22.91 -1.40
N LEU A 180 9.25 23.66 -1.80
CA LEU A 180 7.86 23.25 -1.68
C LEU A 180 7.60 21.89 -2.34
N ARG A 181 8.16 21.68 -3.53
CA ARG A 181 8.04 20.41 -4.23
C ARG A 181 8.70 19.26 -3.48
N SER A 182 9.91 19.47 -2.97
CA SER A 182 10.59 18.45 -2.16
C SER A 182 9.74 18.06 -0.94
N ASP A 183 9.12 19.05 -0.29
CA ASP A 183 8.23 18.85 0.85
C ASP A 183 6.96 18.07 0.47
N VAL A 184 6.34 18.41 -0.67
CA VAL A 184 5.15 17.72 -1.18
C VAL A 184 5.47 16.28 -1.55
N GLU A 185 6.60 16.03 -2.22
CA GLU A 185 7.04 14.68 -2.59
C GLU A 185 7.36 13.83 -1.37
N PHE A 186 7.98 14.44 -0.35
CA PHE A 186 8.19 13.81 0.95
C PHE A 186 6.85 13.43 1.59
N CYS A 187 5.88 14.35 1.63
CA CYS A 187 4.57 14.11 2.21
C CYS A 187 3.78 13.04 1.46
N PHE A 188 3.91 12.99 0.14
CA PHE A 188 3.31 11.93 -0.66
C PHE A 188 3.93 10.58 -0.32
N ALA A 189 5.26 10.49 -0.21
CA ALA A 189 5.94 9.26 0.18
C ALA A 189 5.55 8.80 1.60
N GLU A 190 5.45 9.73 2.55
CA GLU A 190 4.99 9.45 3.92
C GLU A 190 3.54 8.96 3.94
N ALA A 191 2.64 9.65 3.22
CA ALA A 191 1.24 9.27 3.09
C ALA A 191 1.09 7.87 2.48
N SER A 192 1.95 7.54 1.51
CA SER A 192 1.96 6.26 0.82
C SER A 192 2.37 5.11 1.74
N LEU A 193 3.37 5.30 2.60
CA LEU A 193 3.73 4.31 3.62
C LEU A 193 2.66 4.19 4.71
N GLN A 194 2.00 5.30 5.07
CA GLN A 194 1.01 5.30 6.14
C GLN A 194 -0.33 4.69 5.70
N LEU A 195 -0.80 5.01 4.49
CA LEU A 195 -2.11 4.65 3.96
C LEU A 195 -2.08 3.51 2.94
N GLY A 196 -0.91 3.12 2.45
CA GLY A 196 -0.73 2.01 1.52
C GLY A 196 -1.20 2.31 0.08
N PRO A 197 -1.26 1.27 -0.78
CA PRO A 197 -1.50 1.44 -2.22
C PRO A 197 -2.85 2.06 -2.60
N SER A 198 -3.87 1.98 -1.73
CA SER A 198 -5.15 2.65 -1.96
C SER A 198 -5.02 4.18 -2.07
N PHE A 199 -4.01 4.78 -1.41
CA PHE A 199 -3.71 6.19 -1.57
C PHE A 199 -3.12 6.50 -2.95
N PHE A 200 -2.22 5.66 -3.47
CA PHE A 200 -1.72 5.79 -4.85
C PHE A 200 -2.88 5.75 -5.84
N HIS A 201 -3.74 4.74 -5.71
CA HIS A 201 -4.86 4.55 -6.62
C HIS A 201 -5.77 5.76 -6.60
N SER A 202 -6.08 6.30 -5.42
CA SER A 202 -6.92 7.49 -5.30
C SER A 202 -6.25 8.76 -5.84
N SER A 203 -4.92 8.84 -5.81
CA SER A 203 -4.14 9.99 -6.30
C SER A 203 -3.90 9.97 -7.81
N LEU A 204 -3.80 8.77 -8.40
CA LEU A 204 -3.36 8.56 -9.77
C LEU A 204 -4.49 8.13 -10.72
N LEU A 205 -5.55 7.55 -10.17
CA LEU A 205 -6.72 7.07 -10.90
C LEU A 205 -7.99 7.64 -10.24
N PRO A 206 -8.27 8.95 -10.43
CA PRO A 206 -9.48 9.56 -9.90
C PRO A 206 -10.70 8.80 -10.42
N THR A 207 -11.58 8.39 -9.51
CA THR A 207 -12.85 7.76 -9.89
C THR A 207 -13.86 8.85 -10.23
N ASP A 208 -14.56 8.67 -11.36
CA ASP A 208 -15.60 9.57 -11.83
C ASP A 208 -16.98 8.91 -11.60
N PRO A 209 -17.93 9.53 -10.87
CA PRO A 209 -17.83 10.82 -10.16
C PRO A 209 -16.93 10.72 -8.92
N PRO A 210 -16.33 11.84 -8.47
CA PRO A 210 -15.43 11.85 -7.32
C PRO A 210 -16.13 11.23 -6.12
N ALA A 211 -15.66 10.07 -5.69
CA ALA A 211 -16.18 9.40 -4.51
C ALA A 211 -16.15 10.39 -3.34
N THR A 212 -17.18 10.37 -2.50
CA THR A 212 -17.36 11.23 -1.31
C THR A 212 -16.23 11.14 -0.26
N SER A 213 -15.14 10.42 -0.54
CA SER A 213 -13.90 10.43 0.23
C SER A 213 -13.19 11.76 0.06
N LEU A 214 -12.55 12.25 1.14
CA LEU A 214 -11.57 13.34 1.04
C LEU A 214 -10.71 13.10 -0.21
N SER A 215 -10.69 14.07 -1.13
CA SER A 215 -9.82 14.01 -2.31
C SER A 215 -8.41 13.64 -1.86
N ALA A 216 -7.71 12.80 -2.63
CA ALA A 216 -6.32 12.43 -2.33
C ALA A 216 -5.45 13.68 -2.06
N GLU A 217 -5.79 14.80 -2.71
CA GLU A 217 -5.24 16.13 -2.45
C GLU A 217 -5.44 16.59 -1.00
N ALA A 218 -6.65 16.50 -0.45
CA ALA A 218 -6.92 16.89 0.94
C ALA A 218 -6.14 16.01 1.92
N THR A 219 -6.00 14.71 1.61
CA THR A 219 -5.13 13.82 2.38
C THR A 219 -3.67 14.26 2.31
N LEU A 220 -3.15 14.53 1.11
CA LEU A 220 -1.78 15.01 0.93
C LEU A 220 -1.51 16.33 1.67
N LEU A 221 -2.45 17.27 1.62
CA LEU A 221 -2.37 18.54 2.34
C LEU A 221 -2.39 18.37 3.86
N ASN A 222 -3.06 17.34 4.38
CA ASN A 222 -2.97 16.99 5.82
C ASN A 222 -1.57 16.49 6.19
N PHE A 223 -0.95 15.65 5.36
CA PHE A 223 0.44 15.22 5.57
C PHE A 223 1.40 16.40 5.44
N TYR A 224 1.17 17.31 4.48
CA TYR A 224 1.94 18.55 4.36
C TYR A 224 1.83 19.39 5.64
N HIS A 225 0.61 19.56 6.17
CA HIS A 225 0.39 20.28 7.42
C HIS A 225 1.14 19.65 8.61
N GLU A 226 1.17 18.33 8.67
CA GLU A 226 1.77 17.59 9.79
C GLU A 226 3.30 17.57 9.74
N TYR A 227 3.88 17.31 8.56
CA TYR A 227 5.30 17.00 8.43
C TYR A 227 6.13 18.11 7.79
N ALA A 228 5.57 18.87 6.85
CA ALA A 228 6.32 19.82 6.02
C ALA A 228 6.17 21.28 6.43
N ILE A 229 5.25 21.63 7.34
CA ILE A 229 5.21 23.00 7.89
C ILE A 229 6.48 23.22 8.72
N HIS A 230 7.51 23.71 8.05
CA HIS A 230 8.43 24.69 8.58
C HIS A 230 7.58 25.91 8.97
N ASP A 231 7.89 26.61 10.07
CA ASP A 231 7.32 27.94 10.27
C ASP A 231 7.88 28.82 9.14
N TRP A 232 7.27 28.73 7.94
CA TRP A 232 7.44 29.72 6.90
C TRP A 232 7.09 31.01 7.60
N LEU A 233 8.08 31.89 7.77
CA LEU A 233 7.89 33.23 8.25
C LEU A 233 6.93 33.90 7.27
N VAL A 234 5.63 33.76 7.53
CA VAL A 234 4.57 34.53 6.88
C VAL A 234 4.87 36.02 7.01
N ASP A 235 5.68 36.39 8.02
CA ASP A 235 6.21 37.73 8.28
C ASP A 235 7.24 38.24 7.24
N LEU A 236 7.79 37.40 6.37
CA LEU A 236 8.79 37.79 5.36
C LEU A 236 8.23 37.97 3.94
N VAL A 237 7.00 37.52 3.68
CA VAL A 237 6.34 37.77 2.39
C VAL A 237 5.91 39.23 2.37
N HIS A 238 6.79 40.10 1.89
CA HIS A 238 6.43 41.49 1.64
C HIS A 238 5.28 41.53 0.63
N GLU A 239 4.18 42.18 1.00
CA GLU A 239 3.04 42.47 0.11
C GLU A 239 3.55 43.13 -1.18
N GLY A 240 3.70 42.35 -2.24
CA GLY A 240 4.16 42.86 -3.54
C GLY A 240 5.04 41.92 -4.35
N ASP A 241 5.68 40.93 -3.72
CA ASP A 241 6.55 40.01 -4.45
C ASP A 241 5.75 38.83 -5.04
N LYS A 242 5.24 39.02 -6.26
CA LYS A 242 4.49 38.02 -7.02
C LYS A 242 5.34 36.82 -7.47
N SER A 243 6.63 36.78 -7.13
CA SER A 243 7.54 35.72 -7.54
C SER A 243 7.68 34.58 -6.51
N VAL A 244 7.15 34.74 -5.28
CA VAL A 244 7.25 33.72 -4.24
C VAL A 244 6.08 32.75 -4.37
N ALA A 245 6.36 31.48 -4.68
CA ALA A 245 5.38 30.40 -4.60
C ALA A 245 4.85 30.34 -3.15
N MET A 246 3.58 30.74 -2.96
CA MET A 246 2.97 30.70 -1.64
C MET A 246 2.67 29.24 -1.25
N PRO A 247 3.08 28.80 -0.05
CA PRO A 247 2.74 27.47 0.42
C PRO A 247 1.22 27.30 0.53
N PRO A 248 0.69 26.08 0.39
CA PRO A 248 -0.74 25.84 0.51
C PRO A 248 -1.22 26.22 1.91
N VAL A 249 -2.32 26.98 1.96
CA VAL A 249 -2.96 27.33 3.23
C VAL A 249 -3.68 26.09 3.76
N THR A 250 -3.13 25.51 4.82
CA THR A 250 -3.70 24.34 5.49
C THR A 250 -4.22 24.74 6.88
N GLN A 251 -5.40 24.23 7.26
CA GLN A 251 -6.01 24.48 8.57
C GLN A 251 -6.30 23.14 9.25
N GLY A 252 -5.86 22.97 10.50
CA GLY A 252 -6.08 21.76 11.26
C GLY A 252 -5.41 21.78 12.63
N PRO A 253 -5.79 20.87 13.54
CA PRO A 253 -5.10 20.72 14.81
C PRO A 253 -3.68 20.18 14.57
N ARG A 254 -2.65 20.91 15.00
CA ARG A 254 -1.28 20.39 15.03
C ARG A 254 -1.21 19.24 16.05
N LYS A 255 -0.74 18.06 15.67
CA LYS A 255 -0.40 17.00 16.65
C LYS A 255 0.72 17.52 17.55
N GLY A 256 0.53 17.43 18.88
CA GLY A 256 1.45 18.00 19.87
C GLY A 256 2.85 17.35 19.92
N THR A 257 3.02 16.16 19.33
CA THR A 257 4.31 15.48 19.18
C THR A 257 4.46 15.02 17.74
N ARG A 258 5.53 15.46 17.05
CA ARG A 258 5.87 14.96 15.72
C ARG A 258 6.31 13.51 15.83
N GLU A 259 5.53 12.59 15.27
CA GLU A 259 5.88 11.18 15.15
C GLU A 259 7.09 11.04 14.18
N LYS A 260 7.96 10.05 14.41
CA LYS A 260 9.08 9.78 13.49
C LYS A 260 8.51 9.37 12.12
N SER A 261 8.97 9.97 11.03
CA SER A 261 8.52 9.64 9.68
C SER A 261 8.86 8.20 9.29
N LEU A 262 7.90 7.51 8.68
CA LEU A 262 8.10 6.19 8.08
C LEU A 262 9.06 6.26 6.89
N TRP A 263 8.93 7.29 6.05
CA TRP A 263 9.78 7.50 4.88
C TRP A 263 11.24 7.71 5.27
N THR A 264 11.51 8.60 6.22
CA THR A 264 12.87 8.82 6.73
C THR A 264 13.42 7.56 7.39
N THR A 265 12.60 6.82 8.15
CA THR A 265 13.03 5.56 8.78
C THR A 265 13.40 4.49 7.75
N LEU A 266 12.62 4.37 6.67
CA LEU A 266 12.93 3.48 5.55
C LEU A 266 14.29 3.85 4.95
N LEU A 267 14.52 5.12 4.63
CA LEU A 267 15.78 5.58 4.02
C LEU A 267 16.98 5.42 4.97
N GLU A 268 16.85 5.75 6.25
CA GLU A 268 17.89 5.54 7.28
C GLU A 268 18.27 4.06 7.41
N ARG A 269 17.27 3.17 7.38
CA ARG A 269 17.48 1.74 7.44
C ARG A 269 18.23 1.25 6.21
N VAL A 270 17.82 1.67 5.02
CA VAL A 270 18.53 1.30 3.78
C VAL A 270 19.96 1.88 3.76
N ALA A 271 20.16 3.13 4.21
CA ALA A 271 21.50 3.74 4.35
C ALA A 271 22.43 2.85 5.19
N THR A 272 21.92 2.38 6.32
CA THR A 272 22.66 1.50 7.24
C THR A 272 23.01 0.16 6.57
N LEU A 273 22.06 -0.44 5.85
CA LEU A 273 22.25 -1.73 5.18
C LEU A 273 23.19 -1.64 3.96
N MET A 274 23.13 -0.54 3.22
CA MET A 274 24.00 -0.27 2.05
C MET A 274 25.36 0.34 2.45
N GLN A 275 25.53 0.70 3.72
CA GLN A 275 26.74 1.37 4.24
C GLN A 275 27.06 2.67 3.48
N CYS A 276 26.04 3.45 3.15
CA CYS A 276 26.17 4.72 2.45
C CYS A 276 25.53 5.89 3.24
N PRO A 277 25.94 7.14 3.00
CA PRO A 277 25.28 8.31 3.57
C PRO A 277 23.81 8.42 3.14
N LEU A 278 22.95 8.96 4.02
CA LEU A 278 21.50 9.06 3.80
C LEU A 278 21.16 9.81 2.50
N GLU A 279 21.89 10.88 2.21
CA GLU A 279 21.75 11.71 1.01
C GLU A 279 21.98 10.94 -0.30
N ASN A 280 22.75 9.85 -0.26
CA ASN A 280 23.11 9.07 -1.44
C ASN A 280 22.23 7.83 -1.63
N VAL A 281 21.40 7.47 -0.65
CA VAL A 281 20.59 6.25 -0.66
C VAL A 281 19.71 6.15 -1.90
N ARG A 282 19.01 7.25 -2.24
CA ARG A 282 18.08 7.29 -3.38
C ARG A 282 18.79 6.99 -4.70
N GLY A 283 19.90 7.69 -4.95
CA GLY A 283 20.73 7.48 -6.14
C GLY A 283 21.32 6.08 -6.16
N ALA A 284 21.81 5.57 -5.03
CA ALA A 284 22.39 4.23 -4.94
C ALA A 284 21.37 3.13 -5.26
N ILE A 285 20.13 3.22 -4.75
CA ILE A 285 19.06 2.26 -5.08
C ILE A 285 18.70 2.34 -6.57
N GLU A 286 18.55 3.54 -7.11
CA GLU A 286 18.18 3.74 -8.51
C GLU A 286 19.27 3.26 -9.48
N GLU A 287 20.54 3.47 -9.14
CA GLU A 287 21.69 2.97 -9.88
C GLU A 287 21.81 1.44 -9.82
N ASP A 288 21.62 0.83 -8.64
CA ASP A 288 21.64 -0.63 -8.46
C ASP A 288 20.47 -1.30 -9.20
N ALA A 289 19.29 -0.68 -9.20
CA ALA A 289 18.09 -1.20 -9.86
C ALA A 289 17.99 -0.85 -11.37
N ALA A 290 18.85 0.03 -11.88
CA ALA A 290 18.84 0.47 -13.27
C ALA A 290 19.16 -0.64 -14.30
N PRO A 291 20.24 -1.43 -14.15
CA PRO A 291 20.63 -2.42 -15.15
C PRO A 291 19.69 -3.62 -15.17
N HIS A 292 19.60 -4.35 -16.29
CA HIS A 292 18.68 -5.48 -16.42
C HIS A 292 19.19 -6.79 -15.78
N ASN A 293 20.38 -6.77 -15.18
CA ASN A 293 21.09 -7.93 -14.64
C ASN A 293 21.45 -7.79 -13.15
N HIS A 294 20.81 -6.85 -12.42
CA HIS A 294 20.95 -6.78 -10.97
C HIS A 294 20.25 -7.97 -10.29
N GLY A 295 20.58 -8.22 -9.02
CA GLY A 295 20.12 -9.40 -8.28
C GLY A 295 18.60 -9.50 -8.07
N LEU A 296 17.88 -8.38 -8.21
CA LEU A 296 16.43 -8.29 -8.06
C LEU A 296 15.69 -8.17 -9.40
N ALA A 297 16.42 -8.19 -10.52
CA ALA A 297 15.84 -8.09 -11.85
C ALA A 297 15.09 -9.38 -12.16
N TRP A 298 13.97 -9.27 -12.87
CA TRP A 298 13.12 -10.40 -13.26
C TRP A 298 12.67 -11.24 -12.06
N LEU A 299 12.34 -10.56 -10.96
CA LEU A 299 11.89 -11.20 -9.72
C LEU A 299 10.77 -12.21 -9.99
N ASP A 300 11.05 -13.47 -9.69
CA ASP A 300 10.09 -14.56 -9.88
C ASP A 300 9.22 -14.78 -8.64
N LEU A 301 8.32 -15.77 -8.71
CA LEU A 301 7.39 -16.05 -7.62
C LEU A 301 8.09 -16.47 -6.31
N LYS A 302 9.26 -17.13 -6.39
CA LYS A 302 10.04 -17.51 -5.21
C LYS A 302 10.74 -16.30 -4.60
N GLY A 303 11.32 -15.43 -5.44
CA GLY A 303 11.88 -14.17 -4.99
C GLY A 303 10.82 -13.30 -4.32
N LYS A 304 9.63 -13.19 -4.92
CA LYS A 304 8.48 -12.50 -4.31
C LYS A 304 8.13 -13.09 -2.94
N GLU A 305 8.01 -14.41 -2.83
CA GLU A 305 7.69 -15.08 -1.56
C GLU A 305 8.75 -14.82 -0.47
N ALA A 306 10.03 -14.80 -0.83
CA ALA A 306 11.12 -14.43 0.08
C ALA A 306 10.96 -12.99 0.57
N LEU A 307 10.76 -12.03 -0.36
CA LEU A 307 10.56 -10.63 0.00
C LEU A 307 9.35 -10.42 0.92
N MET A 308 8.21 -11.06 0.60
CA MET A 308 6.98 -11.01 1.42
C MET A 308 7.16 -11.63 2.81
N SER A 309 8.10 -12.57 2.95
CA SER A 309 8.48 -13.16 4.23
C SER A 309 9.48 -12.31 5.02
N GLY A 310 9.92 -11.18 4.46
CA GLY A 310 10.91 -10.29 5.08
C GLY A 310 12.35 -10.78 4.92
N GLU A 311 12.64 -11.53 3.86
CA GLU A 311 13.96 -12.08 3.55
C GLU A 311 14.55 -11.42 2.29
N ASP A 312 15.89 -11.37 2.19
CA ASP A 312 16.58 -10.97 0.95
C ASP A 312 16.53 -12.11 -0.09
N VAL A 313 16.57 -11.75 -1.37
CA VAL A 313 16.60 -12.75 -2.44
C VAL A 313 18.00 -13.33 -2.52
N VAL A 314 18.12 -14.64 -2.24
CA VAL A 314 19.41 -15.34 -2.40
C VAL A 314 19.87 -15.18 -3.85
N PRO A 315 21.08 -14.63 -4.10
CA PRO A 315 21.58 -14.43 -5.45
C PRO A 315 21.56 -15.77 -6.18
N ARG A 316 20.79 -15.85 -7.28
CA ARG A 316 20.98 -16.94 -8.22
C ARG A 316 22.34 -16.70 -8.84
N LEU A 317 23.24 -17.68 -8.73
CA LEU A 317 24.39 -17.77 -9.62
C LEU A 317 23.81 -17.85 -11.03
N VAL A 318 23.75 -16.70 -11.71
CA VAL A 318 23.43 -16.66 -13.12
C VAL A 318 24.64 -17.29 -13.79
N GLU A 319 24.53 -18.57 -14.16
CA GLU A 319 25.50 -19.20 -15.05
C GLU A 319 25.55 -18.35 -16.33
N ALA A 320 26.74 -17.83 -16.61
CA ALA A 320 27.04 -16.95 -17.74
C ALA A 320 26.90 -17.65 -19.10
#